data_AF-K9RKH9-F1
#
_entry.id   AF-K9RKH9-F1
#
_cell.length_a   1.000
_cell.length_b   1.000
_cell.length_c   1.000
_cell.angle_alpha   90.00
_cell.angle_beta   90.00
_cell.angle_gamma   90.00
#
_symmetry.space_group_name_H-M   'P 1'
#
loop_
_entity.id
_entity.type
_entity.pdbx_description
1 polymer ?
#
loop_
_entity_poly.entity_id
_entity_poly.type
_entity_poly.pdbx_seq_one_letter_code
_entity_poly.pdbx_strand_id
1 'polypeptide(L)'
;MLTLQSIENVEDVISSIENFEDTLSSIEDVENALQLKFHKQVTEPGIKNPVKFLQRWSYLSTQVTRLAGAALSRAHLADIQYLLAEIAYSECGLGNKDETHSKLMIELINKSPHADAITQRLDTYFLNLFEETILELSQMSQEEAVGFIVSLEAPAYQILELLKQTSIAVGIFEVDFLNSEYFLIHDAMEKEHQKSCNESMQVVVDNGLELSKIYKGGERGIKFLVEFLGC
;
A
#
# COMPACT_ATOMS: atom_id res chain seq x y z
N MET A 1 5.00 -10.36 40.81
CA MET A 1 3.70 -10.95 41.18
C MET A 1 2.92 -9.80 41.80
N LEU A 2 1.93 -9.14 41.22
CA LEU A 2 0.97 -9.31 40.11
C LEU A 2 1.02 -8.00 39.25
N THR A 3 0.59 -7.83 38.01
CA THR A 3 -0.10 -8.65 36.99
C THR A 3 0.00 -7.86 35.67
N LEU A 4 0.17 -8.56 34.54
CA LEU A 4 -0.26 -8.06 33.25
C LEU A 4 -1.76 -7.73 33.35
N GLN A 5 -2.13 -6.47 33.14
CA GLN A 5 -3.51 -6.16 32.79
C GLN A 5 -3.66 -6.38 31.29
N SER A 6 -4.56 -7.30 30.98
CA SER A 6 -5.03 -7.69 29.67
C SER A 6 -5.59 -6.50 28.92
N ILE A 7 -5.10 -6.27 27.70
CA ILE A 7 -5.84 -5.50 26.69
C ILE A 7 -6.89 -6.47 26.15
N GLU A 8 -8.06 -6.47 26.78
CA GLU A 8 -9.23 -7.28 26.40
C GLU A 8 -10.29 -6.32 25.84
N ASN A 9 -10.12 -5.88 24.59
CA ASN A 9 -11.22 -5.64 23.62
C ASN A 9 -10.71 -4.95 22.37
N VAL A 10 -10.89 -5.59 21.22
CA VAL A 10 -10.61 -5.02 19.88
C VAL A 10 -11.46 -3.76 19.65
N GLU A 11 -12.67 -3.69 20.21
CA GLU A 11 -13.57 -2.54 20.10
C GLU A 11 -13.04 -1.28 20.82
N ASP A 12 -12.32 -1.43 21.94
CA ASP A 12 -11.71 -0.31 22.67
C ASP A 12 -10.49 0.25 21.94
N VAL A 13 -9.77 -0.60 21.18
CA VAL A 13 -8.67 -0.15 20.32
C VAL A 13 -9.14 0.43 18.98
N ILE A 14 -10.42 0.26 18.62
CA ILE A 14 -11.06 0.89 17.46
C ILE A 14 -11.66 2.25 17.88
N SER A 15 -12.32 2.36 19.03
CA SER A 15 -12.86 3.64 19.53
C SER A 15 -11.76 4.68 19.87
N SER A 16 -10.57 4.22 20.24
CA SER A 16 -9.38 5.06 20.42
C SER A 16 -8.72 5.50 19.11
N ILE A 17 -8.97 4.81 17.99
CA ILE A 17 -8.59 5.26 16.64
C ILE A 17 -9.60 6.28 16.11
N GLU A 18 -10.89 6.10 16.38
CA GLU A 18 -11.93 7.05 15.96
C GLU A 18 -11.81 8.42 16.66
N ASN A 19 -11.23 8.47 17.86
CA ASN A 19 -10.87 9.72 18.55
C ASN A 19 -9.46 10.25 18.19
N PHE A 20 -8.73 9.59 17.28
CA PHE A 20 -7.34 9.95 16.95
C PHE A 20 -7.25 11.15 16.00
N GLU A 21 -8.32 11.45 15.25
CA GLU A 21 -8.42 12.61 14.35
C GLU A 21 -8.16 13.94 15.06
N ASP A 22 -8.59 14.06 16.33
CA ASP A 22 -8.39 15.25 17.17
C ASP A 22 -6.96 15.36 17.76
N THR A 23 -6.10 14.36 17.53
CA THR A 23 -4.71 14.28 18.05
C THR A 23 -3.63 14.24 16.97
N LEU A 24 -3.99 14.22 15.68
CA LEU A 24 -3.01 14.26 14.59
C LEU A 24 -2.31 15.61 14.56
N SER A 25 -1.12 15.66 15.15
CA SER A 25 -0.33 16.90 15.31
C SER A 25 0.86 16.97 14.36
N SER A 26 1.23 15.84 13.76
CA SER A 26 2.42 15.70 12.92
C SER A 26 2.21 14.71 11.76
N ILE A 27 3.12 14.75 10.79
CA ILE A 27 3.20 13.79 9.68
C ILE A 27 3.43 12.36 10.21
N GLU A 28 4.31 12.23 11.22
CA GLU A 28 4.60 10.94 11.85
C GLU A 28 3.34 10.32 12.50
N ASP A 29 2.47 11.14 13.09
CA ASP A 29 1.19 10.66 13.64
C ASP A 29 0.29 10.07 12.53
N VAL A 30 0.26 10.70 11.35
CA VAL A 30 -0.51 10.21 10.20
C VAL A 30 0.04 8.87 9.71
N GLU A 31 1.34 8.75 9.47
CA GLU A 31 1.96 7.50 9.02
C GLU A 31 1.74 6.36 10.02
N ASN A 32 1.99 6.62 11.30
CA ASN A 32 1.80 5.64 12.36
C ASN A 32 0.34 5.18 12.48
N ALA A 33 -0.62 6.09 12.34
CA ALA A 33 -2.05 5.76 12.39
C ALA A 33 -2.44 4.86 11.20
N LEU A 34 -2.00 5.19 9.98
CA LEU A 34 -2.29 4.39 8.79
C LEU A 34 -1.65 2.99 8.89
N GLN A 35 -0.39 2.92 9.33
CA GLN A 35 0.30 1.65 9.53
C GLN A 35 -0.38 0.79 10.60
N LEU A 36 -0.78 1.37 11.73
CA LEU A 36 -1.50 0.67 12.79
C LEU A 36 -2.85 0.14 12.30
N LYS A 37 -3.56 0.96 11.51
CA LYS A 37 -4.87 0.59 10.94
C LYS A 37 -4.75 -0.56 9.96
N PHE A 38 -3.74 -0.55 9.08
CA PHE A 38 -3.43 -1.68 8.20
C PHE A 38 -3.07 -2.93 9.00
N HIS A 39 -2.19 -2.79 9.99
CA HIS A 39 -1.73 -3.91 10.81
C HIS A 39 -2.90 -4.68 11.45
N LYS A 40 -3.81 -3.97 12.11
CA LYS A 40 -4.96 -4.59 12.79
C LYS A 40 -5.95 -5.26 11.84
N GLN A 41 -6.12 -4.73 10.64
CA GLN A 41 -7.13 -5.22 9.69
C GLN A 41 -6.60 -6.28 8.72
N VAL A 42 -5.30 -6.32 8.49
CA VAL A 42 -4.68 -7.21 7.48
C VAL A 42 -3.61 -8.09 8.10
N THR A 43 -2.59 -7.49 8.70
CA THR A 43 -1.40 -8.21 9.16
C THR A 43 -1.70 -9.14 10.34
N GLU A 44 -2.41 -8.66 11.36
CA GLU A 44 -2.75 -9.42 12.56
C GLU A 44 -3.72 -10.59 12.28
N PRO A 45 -4.81 -10.42 11.48
CA PRO A 45 -5.64 -11.54 11.06
C PRO A 45 -4.93 -12.58 10.19
N GLY A 46 -3.89 -12.15 9.46
CA GLY A 46 -3.12 -12.98 8.55
C GLY A 46 -3.86 -13.36 7.27
N ILE A 47 -3.12 -13.90 6.30
CA ILE A 47 -3.66 -14.27 4.99
C ILE A 47 -4.28 -15.68 5.03
N LYS A 48 -5.61 -15.76 4.88
CA LYS A 48 -6.34 -17.05 4.87
C LYS A 48 -6.17 -17.86 3.59
N ASN A 49 -6.01 -17.19 2.45
CA ASN A 49 -5.88 -17.84 1.14
C ASN A 49 -4.69 -17.25 0.35
N PRO A 50 -3.50 -17.85 0.46
CA PRO A 50 -2.28 -17.36 -0.20
C PRO A 50 -2.40 -17.23 -1.72
N VAL A 51 -3.08 -18.18 -2.38
CA VAL A 51 -3.28 -18.13 -3.84
C VAL A 51 -4.14 -16.92 -4.24
N LYS A 52 -5.23 -16.67 -3.51
CA LYS A 52 -6.11 -15.52 -3.78
C LYS A 52 -5.43 -14.19 -3.45
N PHE A 53 -4.67 -14.13 -2.36
CA PHE A 53 -3.87 -12.97 -2.02
C PHE A 53 -2.86 -12.64 -3.14
N LEU A 54 -2.07 -13.62 -3.58
CA LEU A 54 -1.10 -13.40 -4.66
C LEU A 54 -1.76 -13.08 -6.00
N GLN A 55 -2.95 -13.63 -6.27
CA GLN A 55 -3.74 -13.29 -7.46
C GLN A 55 -4.16 -11.80 -7.44
N ARG A 56 -4.66 -11.32 -6.30
CA ARG A 56 -5.04 -9.91 -6.10
C ARG A 56 -3.82 -9.01 -6.16
N TRP A 57 -2.76 -9.35 -5.43
CA TRP A 57 -1.52 -8.58 -5.40
C TRP A 57 -0.88 -8.47 -6.79
N SER A 58 -0.76 -9.59 -7.52
CA SER A 58 -0.24 -9.60 -8.89
C SER A 58 -1.00 -8.65 -9.80
N TYR A 59 -2.33 -8.61 -9.69
CA TYR A 59 -3.12 -7.61 -10.41
C TYR A 59 -2.79 -6.20 -9.93
N LEU A 60 -2.81 -5.94 -8.61
CA LEU A 60 -2.54 -4.60 -8.07
C LEU A 60 -1.16 -4.06 -8.50
N SER A 61 -0.11 -4.89 -8.50
CA SER A 61 1.23 -4.52 -8.97
C SER A 61 1.25 -4.08 -10.45
N THR A 62 0.28 -4.50 -11.26
CA THR A 62 0.13 -4.03 -12.66
C THR A 62 -0.60 -2.68 -12.77
N GLN A 63 -1.21 -2.22 -11.67
CA GLN A 63 -2.08 -1.06 -11.64
C GLN A 63 -1.60 0.07 -10.73
N VAL A 64 -0.53 -0.11 -9.93
CA VAL A 64 0.01 0.94 -9.04
C VAL A 64 0.29 2.23 -9.79
N THR A 65 0.88 2.16 -10.99
CA THR A 65 1.11 3.33 -11.85
C THR A 65 -0.18 4.06 -12.22
N ARG A 66 -1.33 3.38 -12.35
CA ARG A 66 -2.63 4.04 -12.59
C ARG A 66 -3.13 4.76 -11.34
N LEU A 67 -2.93 4.20 -10.15
CA LEU A 67 -3.24 4.87 -8.89
C LEU A 67 -2.37 6.13 -8.75
N ALA A 68 -1.06 6.02 -8.94
CA ALA A 68 -0.15 7.15 -8.91
C ALA A 68 -0.50 8.20 -9.97
N GLY A 69 -0.84 7.78 -11.20
CA GLY A 69 -1.30 8.67 -12.27
C GLY A 69 -2.60 9.41 -11.96
N ALA A 70 -3.56 8.73 -11.32
CA ALA A 70 -4.79 9.37 -10.87
C ALA A 70 -4.51 10.39 -9.75
N ALA A 71 -3.67 10.07 -8.77
CA ALA A 71 -3.24 11.02 -7.73
C ALA A 71 -2.50 12.23 -8.31
N LEU A 72 -1.56 11.99 -9.23
CA LEU A 72 -0.81 13.01 -9.97
C LEU A 72 -1.73 14.02 -10.67
N SER A 73 -2.84 13.55 -11.25
CA SER A 73 -3.82 14.42 -11.91
C SER A 73 -4.54 15.41 -10.98
N ARG A 74 -4.44 15.19 -9.66
CA ARG A 74 -5.01 16.06 -8.61
C ARG A 74 -3.99 17.03 -8.04
N ALA A 75 -2.70 16.71 -8.17
CA ALA A 75 -1.63 17.57 -7.71
C ALA A 75 -1.47 18.79 -8.62
N HIS A 76 -1.45 19.97 -8.01
CA HIS A 76 -1.25 21.28 -8.64
C HIS A 76 0.02 21.98 -8.13
N LEU A 77 0.58 21.57 -6.99
CA LEU A 77 1.91 21.97 -6.56
C LEU A 77 2.96 21.14 -7.31
N ALA A 78 3.88 21.83 -7.99
CA ALA A 78 4.90 21.19 -8.83
C ALA A 78 5.78 20.21 -8.05
N ASP A 79 6.13 20.54 -6.81
CA ASP A 79 6.96 19.68 -5.97
C ASP A 79 6.24 18.36 -5.62
N ILE A 80 4.92 18.40 -5.35
CA ILE A 80 4.13 17.19 -5.13
C ILE A 80 3.99 16.39 -6.43
N GLN A 81 3.79 17.06 -7.57
CA GLN A 81 3.76 16.37 -8.87
C GLN A 81 5.08 15.64 -9.14
N TYR A 82 6.22 16.26 -8.83
CA TYR A 82 7.53 15.65 -8.97
C TYR A 82 7.66 14.40 -8.09
N LEU A 83 7.38 14.52 -6.79
CA LEU A 83 7.53 13.43 -5.82
C LEU A 83 6.60 12.24 -6.13
N LEU A 84 5.35 12.50 -6.51
CA LEU A 84 4.42 11.43 -6.94
C LEU A 84 4.85 10.79 -8.27
N ALA A 85 5.49 11.54 -9.16
CA ALA A 85 6.01 11.01 -10.41
C ALA A 85 7.24 10.12 -10.21
N GLU A 86 8.09 10.41 -9.22
CA GLU A 86 9.20 9.54 -8.84
C GLU A 86 8.71 8.15 -8.42
N ILE A 87 7.68 8.10 -7.57
CA ILE A 87 7.03 6.83 -7.16
C ILE A 87 6.51 6.08 -8.40
N ALA A 88 5.72 6.75 -9.25
CA ALA A 88 5.18 6.13 -10.46
C ALA A 88 6.27 5.63 -11.43
N TYR A 89 7.37 6.37 -11.55
CA TYR A 89 8.50 6.02 -12.41
C TYR A 89 9.27 4.81 -11.89
N SER A 90 9.43 4.71 -10.56
CA SER A 90 9.98 3.53 -9.89
C SER A 90 9.16 2.27 -10.17
N GLU A 91 7.84 2.34 -10.01
CA GLU A 91 6.94 1.21 -10.31
C GLU A 91 7.06 0.74 -11.78
N CYS A 92 7.44 1.64 -12.68
CA CYS A 92 7.71 1.38 -14.09
C CYS A 92 9.13 0.88 -14.38
N GLY A 93 9.90 0.47 -13.37
CA GLY A 93 11.24 -0.09 -13.54
C GLY A 93 12.31 0.96 -13.84
N LEU A 94 12.11 2.22 -13.42
CA LEU A 94 13.11 3.30 -13.56
C LEU A 94 13.62 3.51 -15.00
N GLY A 95 12.75 3.31 -15.99
CA GLY A 95 13.08 3.43 -17.42
C GLY A 95 13.59 2.14 -18.06
N ASN A 96 13.78 1.08 -17.27
CA ASN A 96 13.96 -0.28 -17.76
C ASN A 96 12.62 -1.02 -17.79
N LYS A 97 12.04 -1.13 -18.99
CA LYS A 97 10.75 -1.81 -19.20
C LYS A 97 10.75 -3.28 -18.77
N ASP A 98 11.91 -3.91 -18.60
CA ASP A 98 12.02 -5.31 -18.21
C ASP A 98 12.07 -5.48 -16.68
N GLU A 99 12.32 -4.39 -15.95
CA GLU A 99 12.36 -4.34 -14.47
C GLU A 99 11.08 -3.70 -13.87
N THR A 100 9.98 -3.62 -14.64
CA THR A 100 8.70 -3.16 -14.07
C THR A 100 8.27 -4.11 -12.95
N HIS A 101 7.79 -3.59 -11.83
CA HIS A 101 7.40 -4.40 -10.66
C HIS A 101 6.39 -5.51 -11.04
N SER A 102 5.46 -5.22 -11.94
CA SER A 102 4.50 -6.20 -12.45
C SER A 102 5.13 -7.41 -13.15
N LYS A 103 6.15 -7.21 -14.01
CA LYS A 103 6.86 -8.30 -14.67
C LYS A 103 7.64 -9.15 -13.67
N LEU A 104 8.38 -8.49 -12.78
CA LEU A 104 9.18 -9.16 -11.76
C LEU A 104 8.31 -9.98 -10.80
N MET A 105 7.11 -9.49 -10.46
CA MET A 105 6.13 -10.24 -9.67
C MET A 105 5.65 -11.50 -10.40
N ILE A 106 5.36 -11.42 -11.70
CA ILE A 106 4.95 -12.58 -12.50
C ILE A 106 6.08 -13.60 -12.62
N GLU A 107 7.33 -13.17 -12.80
CA GLU A 107 8.49 -14.05 -12.82
C GLU A 107 8.67 -14.82 -11.52
N LEU A 108 8.48 -14.14 -10.38
CA LEU A 108 8.47 -14.76 -9.06
C LEU A 108 7.32 -15.78 -8.92
N ILE A 109 6.10 -15.41 -9.31
CA ILE A 109 4.92 -16.30 -9.26
C ILE A 109 5.12 -17.56 -10.11
N ASN A 110 5.80 -17.46 -11.25
CA ASN A 110 6.06 -18.60 -12.13
C ASN A 110 6.96 -19.67 -11.50
N LYS A 111 7.62 -19.39 -10.37
CA LYS A 111 8.32 -20.41 -9.57
C LYS A 111 7.37 -21.28 -8.74
N SER A 112 6.11 -20.88 -8.57
CA SER A 112 5.10 -21.62 -7.80
C SER A 112 4.45 -22.72 -8.63
N PRO A 113 4.16 -23.91 -8.05
CA PRO A 113 3.27 -24.90 -8.67
C PRO A 113 1.82 -24.41 -8.86
N HIS A 114 1.44 -23.27 -8.26
CA HIS A 114 0.13 -22.65 -8.38
C HIS A 114 0.09 -21.48 -9.37
N ALA A 115 1.16 -21.26 -10.16
CA ALA A 115 1.28 -20.11 -11.07
C ALA A 115 0.01 -19.88 -11.90
N ASP A 116 -0.50 -20.92 -12.59
CA ASP A 116 -1.71 -20.82 -13.41
C ASP A 116 -2.94 -20.35 -12.64
N ALA A 117 -3.09 -20.73 -11.37
CA ALA A 117 -4.21 -20.30 -10.55
C ALA A 117 -4.06 -18.85 -10.06
N ILE A 118 -2.81 -18.42 -9.81
CA ILE A 118 -2.48 -17.08 -9.36
C ILE A 118 -2.64 -16.07 -10.51
N THR A 119 -2.19 -16.42 -11.72
CA THR A 119 -2.21 -15.52 -12.90
C THR A 119 -3.54 -15.54 -13.66
N GLN A 120 -4.53 -16.30 -13.17
CA GLN A 120 -5.87 -16.26 -13.72
C GLN A 120 -6.50 -14.87 -13.56
N ARG A 121 -7.46 -14.56 -14.45
CA ARG A 121 -8.23 -13.32 -14.39
C ARG A 121 -8.86 -13.14 -13.00
N LEU A 122 -8.67 -11.95 -12.45
CA LEU A 122 -9.28 -11.53 -11.19
C LEU A 122 -10.81 -11.47 -11.30
N ASP A 123 -11.51 -11.71 -10.19
CA ASP A 123 -12.96 -11.58 -10.12
C ASP A 123 -13.40 -10.16 -10.53
N THR A 124 -14.50 -10.07 -11.28
CA THR A 124 -15.11 -8.80 -11.70
C THR A 124 -15.37 -7.86 -10.53
N TYR A 125 -15.68 -8.39 -9.34
CA TYR A 125 -15.83 -7.57 -8.14
C TYR A 125 -14.59 -6.70 -7.87
N PHE A 126 -13.39 -7.28 -7.87
CA PHE A 126 -12.16 -6.54 -7.60
C PHE A 126 -11.77 -5.61 -8.75
N LEU A 127 -12.08 -5.99 -10.00
CA LEU A 127 -11.90 -5.10 -11.14
C LEU A 127 -12.76 -3.83 -10.98
N ASN A 128 -14.02 -3.99 -10.60
CA ASN A 128 -14.92 -2.86 -10.35
C ASN A 128 -14.48 -2.03 -9.15
N LEU A 129 -14.09 -2.67 -8.04
CA LEU A 129 -13.54 -1.99 -6.86
C LEU A 129 -12.34 -1.11 -7.23
N PHE A 130 -11.46 -1.59 -8.10
CA PHE A 130 -10.31 -0.83 -8.57
C PHE A 130 -10.74 0.39 -9.41
N GLU A 131 -11.64 0.20 -10.38
CA GLU A 131 -12.11 1.31 -11.22
C GLU A 131 -12.89 2.37 -10.41
N GLU A 132 -13.69 1.95 -9.44
CA GLU A 132 -14.35 2.85 -8.48
C GLU A 132 -13.33 3.64 -7.66
N THR A 133 -12.27 2.98 -7.20
CA THR A 133 -11.17 3.63 -6.47
C THR A 133 -10.46 4.67 -7.35
N ILE A 134 -10.21 4.39 -8.63
CA ILE A 134 -9.64 5.36 -9.57
C ILE A 134 -10.57 6.57 -9.75
N LEU A 135 -11.88 6.33 -9.89
CA LEU A 135 -12.87 7.40 -10.04
C LEU A 135 -12.92 8.28 -8.78
N GLU A 136 -12.93 7.69 -7.59
CA GLU A 136 -12.90 8.43 -6.33
C GLU A 136 -11.61 9.24 -6.19
N LEU A 137 -10.45 8.64 -6.46
CA LEU A 137 -9.16 9.32 -6.43
C LEU A 137 -9.12 10.51 -7.41
N SER A 138 -9.78 10.39 -8.57
CA SER A 138 -9.89 11.49 -9.54
C SER A 138 -10.71 12.68 -9.05
N GLN A 139 -11.48 12.51 -7.98
CA GLN A 139 -12.33 13.55 -7.38
C GLN A 139 -11.74 14.12 -6.08
N MET A 140 -10.68 13.50 -5.55
CA MET A 140 -10.00 13.95 -4.34
C MET A 140 -9.35 15.33 -4.50
N SER A 141 -9.16 16.02 -3.37
CA SER A 141 -8.21 17.12 -3.26
C SER A 141 -6.77 16.62 -3.41
N GLN A 142 -5.81 17.52 -3.58
CA GLN A 142 -4.39 17.15 -3.66
C GLN A 142 -3.92 16.51 -2.35
N GLU A 143 -4.35 17.06 -1.20
CA GLU A 143 -4.00 16.57 0.13
C GLU A 143 -4.51 15.13 0.33
N GLU A 144 -5.76 14.88 -0.04
CA GLU A 144 -6.34 13.53 -0.01
C GLU A 144 -5.64 12.58 -0.99
N ALA A 145 -5.27 13.05 -2.18
CA ALA A 145 -4.53 12.24 -3.16
C ALA A 145 -3.12 11.86 -2.66
N VAL A 146 -2.42 12.79 -2.01
CA VAL A 146 -1.14 12.51 -1.32
C VAL A 146 -1.35 11.48 -0.23
N GLY A 147 -2.35 11.69 0.63
CA GLY A 147 -2.70 10.75 1.68
C GLY A 147 -3.00 9.34 1.17
N PHE A 148 -3.72 9.24 0.06
CA PHE A 148 -4.01 7.96 -0.58
C PHE A 148 -2.72 7.23 -0.97
N ILE A 149 -1.75 7.91 -1.60
CA ILE A 149 -0.47 7.29 -1.97
C ILE A 149 0.35 6.92 -0.73
N VAL A 150 0.41 7.80 0.28
CA VAL A 150 1.06 7.51 1.57
C VAL A 150 0.54 6.22 2.19
N SER A 151 -0.76 5.93 2.06
CA SER A 151 -1.33 4.69 2.60
C SER A 151 -0.91 3.41 1.87
N LEU A 152 -0.40 3.51 0.63
CA LEU A 152 0.17 2.38 -0.11
C LEU A 152 1.58 2.07 0.39
N GLU A 153 2.37 3.11 0.69
CA GLU A 153 3.79 2.99 1.06
C GLU A 153 4.01 2.82 2.57
N ALA A 154 3.23 3.48 3.42
CA ALA A 154 3.40 3.39 4.88
C ALA A 154 3.36 1.94 5.44
N PRO A 155 2.47 1.04 4.99
CA PRO A 155 2.48 -0.36 5.41
C PRO A 155 3.36 -1.28 4.56
N ALA A 156 4.14 -0.78 3.60
CA ALA A 156 4.74 -1.62 2.57
C ALA A 156 5.72 -2.69 3.10
N TYR A 157 6.48 -2.43 4.16
CA TYR A 157 7.27 -3.50 4.81
C TYR A 157 6.40 -4.61 5.40
N GLN A 158 5.23 -4.28 5.95
CA GLN A 158 4.28 -5.27 6.43
C GLN A 158 3.71 -6.07 5.25
N ILE A 159 3.44 -5.40 4.13
CA ILE A 159 3.02 -6.04 2.88
C ILE A 159 4.10 -6.97 2.33
N LEU A 160 5.38 -6.55 2.30
CA LEU A 160 6.50 -7.38 1.84
C LEU A 160 6.65 -8.65 2.67
N GLU A 161 6.44 -8.56 3.99
CA GLU A 161 6.43 -9.74 4.85
C GLU A 161 5.23 -10.65 4.56
N LEU A 162 4.03 -10.11 4.34
CA LEU A 162 2.86 -10.90 3.90
C LEU A 162 3.11 -11.57 2.54
N LEU A 163 3.77 -10.88 1.60
CA LEU A 163 4.15 -11.42 0.30
C LEU A 163 5.15 -12.56 0.44
N LYS A 164 6.14 -12.42 1.31
CA LYS A 164 7.09 -13.49 1.62
C LYS A 164 6.37 -14.71 2.17
N GLN A 165 5.55 -14.53 3.19
CA GLN A 165 4.82 -15.62 3.84
C GLN A 165 3.89 -16.34 2.87
N THR A 166 3.15 -15.60 2.05
CA THR A 166 2.21 -16.16 1.07
C THR A 166 2.93 -16.84 -0.08
N SER A 167 4.05 -16.28 -0.56
CA SER A 167 4.91 -16.90 -1.58
C SER A 167 5.43 -18.26 -1.12
N ILE A 168 5.91 -18.34 0.13
CA ILE A 168 6.34 -19.60 0.75
C ILE A 168 5.17 -20.58 0.86
N ALA A 169 4.01 -20.11 1.28
CA ALA A 169 2.82 -20.95 1.42
C ALA A 169 2.32 -21.53 0.08
N VAL A 170 2.61 -20.90 -1.06
CA VAL A 170 2.33 -21.42 -2.40
C VAL A 170 3.52 -22.14 -3.03
N GLY A 171 4.55 -22.49 -2.26
CA GLY A 171 5.65 -23.33 -2.71
C GLY A 171 6.80 -22.61 -3.42
N ILE A 172 6.91 -21.28 -3.30
CA ILE A 172 8.13 -20.55 -3.69
C ILE A 172 9.12 -20.65 -2.52
N PHE A 173 10.33 -21.14 -2.76
CA PHE A 173 11.31 -21.24 -1.68
C PHE A 173 11.69 -19.85 -1.14
N GLU A 174 11.94 -19.75 0.16
CA GLU A 174 12.34 -18.47 0.79
C GLU A 174 13.58 -17.86 0.11
N VAL A 175 14.57 -18.69 -0.21
CA VAL A 175 15.78 -18.26 -0.93
C VAL A 175 15.47 -17.71 -2.32
N ASP A 176 14.45 -18.23 -2.99
CA ASP A 176 14.02 -17.76 -4.30
C ASP A 176 13.28 -16.43 -4.22
N PHE A 177 12.55 -16.18 -3.13
CA PHE A 177 11.88 -14.92 -2.85
C PHE A 177 12.89 -13.83 -2.50
N LEU A 178 13.76 -14.07 -1.51
CA LEU A 178 14.73 -13.08 -1.03
C LEU A 178 15.77 -12.69 -2.07
N ASN A 179 16.07 -13.58 -3.02
CA ASN A 179 16.97 -13.29 -4.13
C ASN A 179 16.24 -12.92 -5.44
N SER A 180 14.90 -12.77 -5.40
CA SER A 180 14.17 -12.31 -6.58
C SER A 180 14.45 -10.84 -6.83
N GLU A 181 14.56 -10.46 -8.11
CA GLU A 181 14.70 -9.05 -8.49
C GLU A 181 13.50 -8.22 -7.99
N TYR A 182 12.30 -8.82 -7.97
CA TYR A 182 11.12 -8.20 -7.36
C TYR A 182 11.38 -7.73 -5.93
N PHE A 183 11.83 -8.62 -5.05
CA PHE A 183 12.10 -8.28 -3.64
C PHE A 183 13.25 -7.31 -3.50
N LEU A 184 14.37 -7.53 -4.21
CA LEU A 184 15.56 -6.70 -4.10
C LEU A 184 15.31 -5.25 -4.52
N ILE A 185 14.56 -5.05 -5.60
CA ILE A 185 14.19 -3.71 -6.07
C ILE A 185 13.20 -3.08 -5.11
N HIS A 186 12.15 -3.80 -4.70
CA HIS A 186 11.13 -3.25 -3.80
C HIS A 186 11.72 -2.85 -2.44
N ASP A 187 12.59 -3.67 -1.83
CA ASP A 187 13.26 -3.34 -0.56
C ASP A 187 14.19 -2.11 -0.68
N ALA A 188 14.85 -1.95 -1.84
CA ALA A 188 15.69 -0.78 -2.10
C ALA A 188 14.86 0.49 -2.33
N MET A 189 13.79 0.40 -3.12
CA MET A 189 12.95 1.53 -3.51
C MET A 189 11.98 1.97 -2.41
N GLU A 190 11.59 1.07 -1.51
CA GLU A 190 10.65 1.35 -0.45
C GLU A 190 11.08 2.54 0.43
N LYS A 191 12.36 2.62 0.76
CA LYS A 191 12.92 3.74 1.54
C LYS A 191 12.82 5.06 0.79
N GLU A 192 12.98 5.02 -0.53
CA GLU A 192 12.87 6.20 -1.38
C GLU A 192 11.40 6.62 -1.49
N HIS A 193 10.46 5.68 -1.63
CA HIS A 193 9.02 5.97 -1.68
C HIS A 193 8.51 6.57 -0.37
N GLN A 194 8.85 5.99 0.77
CA GLN A 194 8.52 6.54 2.08
C GLN A 194 9.09 7.94 2.28
N LYS A 195 10.31 8.19 1.78
CA LYS A 195 10.90 9.53 1.80
C LYS A 195 10.10 10.50 0.91
N SER A 196 9.78 10.13 -0.33
CA SER A 196 8.98 10.97 -1.23
C SER A 196 7.56 11.22 -0.69
N CYS A 197 6.96 10.25 -0.01
CA CYS A 197 5.69 10.40 0.72
C CYS A 197 5.79 11.42 1.86
N ASN A 198 6.82 11.29 2.70
CA ASN A 198 7.08 12.25 3.78
C ASN A 198 7.32 13.66 3.26
N GLU A 199 8.14 13.82 2.23
CA GLU A 199 8.39 15.11 1.59
C GLU A 199 7.11 15.69 0.96
N SER A 200 6.27 14.84 0.35
CA SER A 200 4.99 15.29 -0.21
C SER A 200 4.05 15.84 0.86
N MET A 201 3.95 15.15 2.01
CA MET A 201 3.18 15.63 3.15
C MET A 201 3.77 16.91 3.74
N GLN A 202 5.10 17.04 3.79
CA GLN A 202 5.77 18.25 4.27
C GLN A 202 5.46 19.44 3.36
N VAL A 203 5.48 19.26 2.03
CA VAL A 203 5.09 20.31 1.08
C VAL A 203 3.64 20.75 1.31
N VAL A 204 2.73 19.81 1.59
CA VAL A 204 1.33 20.15 1.94
C VAL A 204 1.30 21.05 3.19
N VAL A 205 1.98 20.66 4.27
CA VAL A 205 2.05 21.42 5.53
C VAL A 205 2.68 22.80 5.33
N ASP A 206 3.80 22.88 4.63
CA ASP A 206 4.53 24.13 4.38
C ASP A 206 3.73 25.13 3.55
N ASN A 207 2.79 24.64 2.74
CA ASN A 207 1.85 25.47 1.98
C ASN A 207 0.56 25.80 2.75
N GLY A 208 0.49 25.49 4.06
CA GLY A 208 -0.64 25.81 4.93
C GLY A 208 -1.90 24.97 4.64
N LEU A 209 -1.73 23.81 4.02
CA LEU A 209 -2.82 22.87 3.74
C LEU A 209 -3.01 21.89 4.92
N GLU A 210 -4.18 21.25 4.98
CA GLU A 210 -4.64 20.53 6.16
C GLU A 210 -4.13 19.08 6.23
N LEU A 211 -3.42 18.73 7.31
CA LEU A 211 -3.01 17.35 7.62
C LEU A 211 -4.20 16.39 7.75
N SER A 212 -5.34 16.86 8.25
CA SER A 212 -6.56 16.05 8.38
C SER A 212 -7.06 15.51 7.04
N LYS A 213 -6.86 16.25 5.95
CA LYS A 213 -7.20 15.77 4.60
C LYS A 213 -6.23 14.72 4.07
N ILE A 214 -4.95 14.82 4.42
CA ILE A 214 -3.98 13.74 4.14
C ILE A 214 -4.45 12.47 4.86
N TYR A 215 -4.75 12.56 6.15
CA TYR A 215 -5.23 11.40 6.90
C TYR A 215 -6.51 10.82 6.29
N LYS A 216 -7.51 11.65 5.97
CA LYS A 216 -8.75 11.21 5.31
C LYS A 216 -8.49 10.47 3.99
N GLY A 217 -7.59 11.00 3.15
CA GLY A 217 -7.16 10.33 1.92
C GLY A 217 -6.49 9.00 2.20
N GLY A 218 -5.61 8.95 3.20
CA GLY A 218 -4.91 7.75 3.61
C GLY A 218 -5.84 6.69 4.19
N GLU A 219 -6.84 7.06 4.98
CA GLU A 219 -7.85 6.13 5.47
C GLU A 219 -8.63 5.48 4.33
N ARG A 220 -8.92 6.24 3.26
CA ARG A 220 -9.57 5.69 2.08
C ARG A 220 -8.67 4.68 1.35
N GLY A 221 -7.37 4.96 1.26
CA GLY A 221 -6.42 4.04 0.65
C GLY A 221 -6.15 2.79 1.49
N ILE A 222 -6.08 2.89 2.83
CA ILE A 222 -6.07 1.73 3.72
C ILE A 222 -7.35 0.91 3.55
N LYS A 223 -8.52 1.54 3.51
CA LYS A 223 -9.78 0.84 3.26
C LYS A 223 -9.75 0.10 1.92
N PHE A 224 -9.26 0.74 0.87
CA PHE A 224 -9.05 0.09 -0.42
C PHE A 224 -8.13 -1.13 -0.30
N LEU A 225 -6.97 -1.02 0.34
CA LEU A 225 -6.05 -2.15 0.54
C LEU A 225 -6.70 -3.30 1.33
N VAL A 226 -7.43 -2.99 2.39
CA VAL A 226 -8.15 -3.99 3.20
C VAL A 226 -9.19 -4.73 2.35
N GLU A 227 -10.03 -4.00 1.62
CA GLU A 227 -11.07 -4.57 0.75
C GLU A 227 -10.45 -5.37 -0.42
N PHE A 228 -9.35 -4.87 -0.98
CA PHE A 228 -8.73 -5.43 -2.16
C PHE A 228 -7.89 -6.67 -1.86
N LEU A 229 -7.07 -6.63 -0.81
CA LEU A 229 -6.21 -7.74 -0.40
C LEU A 229 -6.99 -8.80 0.38
N GLY A 230 -8.00 -8.37 1.13
CA GLY A 230 -9.06 -9.19 1.70
C GLY A 230 -8.57 -10.40 2.49
N CYS A 231 -8.36 -10.19 3.79
CA CYS A 231 -8.21 -11.27 4.77
C CYS A 231 -9.56 -11.90 5.13
#